data_AF-A0A8J4RQC1-F1
#
_entry.id   AF-A0A8J4RQC1-F1
#
_cell.length_a   1.000
_cell.length_b   1.000
_cell.length_c   1.000
_cell.angle_alpha   90.00
_cell.angle_beta   90.00
_cell.angle_gamma   90.00
#
_symmetry.space_group_name_H-M   'P 1'
#
loop_
_entity.id
_entity.type
_entity.pdbx_description
1 polymer ?
#
loop_
_entity_poly.entity_id
_entity_poly.type
_entity_poly.pdbx_seq_one_letter_code
_entity_poly.pdbx_strand_id
1 'polypeptide(L)'
;MLLDTQAVKTILLEIPALGRQTSGAASYSKFVSREMSKAEALLKVILSPVDSVVDTYRALLPEGTPMEFQRILELKGLKKADQQSILDDLNKHGPGITQPSVVPSVVPAAPLPLYLLQYPIRLQLD
;
A
#
# COMPACT_ATOMS: atom_id res chain seq x y z
N MET A 1 -9.55 -13.30 2.84
CA MET A 1 -8.97 -13.08 1.49
C MET A 1 -7.56 -12.51 1.54
N LEU A 2 -7.31 -11.33 2.15
CA LEU A 2 -5.94 -10.79 2.27
C LEU A 2 -4.99 -11.73 3.03
N LEU A 3 -5.50 -12.33 4.11
CA LEU A 3 -4.76 -13.34 4.88
C LEU A 3 -4.41 -14.57 4.03
N ASP A 4 -5.34 -15.01 3.18
CA ASP A 4 -5.12 -16.15 2.27
C ASP A 4 -4.02 -15.81 1.24
N THR A 5 -4.01 -14.59 0.69
CA THR A 5 -2.93 -14.14 -0.21
C THR A 5 -1.57 -14.11 0.48
N GLN A 6 -1.51 -13.66 1.74
CA GLN A 6 -0.29 -13.69 2.54
C GLN A 6 0.20 -15.12 2.81
N ALA A 7 -0.72 -16.04 3.11
CA ALA A 7 -0.41 -17.45 3.26
C ALA A 7 0.18 -18.04 1.96
N VAL A 8 -0.46 -17.80 0.82
CA VAL A 8 0.03 -18.28 -0.49
C VAL A 8 1.39 -17.66 -0.84
N LYS A 9 1.58 -16.36 -0.61
CA LYS A 9 2.88 -15.68 -0.81
C LYS A 9 3.98 -16.35 0.00
N THR A 10 3.71 -16.66 1.27
CA THR A 10 4.67 -17.31 2.17
C THR A 10 5.04 -18.69 1.64
N ILE A 11 4.04 -19.52 1.29
CA ILE A 11 4.25 -20.86 0.72
C ILE A 11 5.10 -20.79 -0.56
N LEU A 12 4.79 -19.86 -1.47
CA LEU A 12 5.55 -19.70 -2.70
C LEU A 12 7.02 -19.36 -2.42
N LEU A 13 7.30 -18.44 -1.49
CA LEU A 13 8.66 -18.05 -1.14
C LEU A 13 9.49 -19.19 -0.52
N GLU A 14 8.85 -20.20 0.06
CA GLU A 14 9.53 -21.38 0.61
C GLU A 14 9.91 -22.42 -0.46
N ILE A 15 9.33 -22.38 -1.67
CA ILE A 15 9.55 -23.38 -2.73
C ILE A 15 11.04 -23.58 -3.09
N PRO A 16 11.86 -22.54 -3.30
CA PRO A 16 13.28 -22.72 -3.62
C PRO A 16 14.06 -23.45 -2.53
N ALA A 17 13.70 -23.21 -1.26
CA ALA A 17 14.32 -23.88 -0.11
C ALA A 17 13.91 -25.36 -0.03
N LEU A 18 12.66 -25.69 -0.32
CA LEU A 18 12.16 -27.07 -0.38
C LEU A 18 12.86 -27.89 -1.47
N GLY A 19 13.12 -27.28 -2.63
CA GLY A 19 13.79 -27.93 -3.76
C GLY A 19 15.33 -27.93 -3.71
N ARG A 20 15.95 -27.38 -2.65
CA ARG A 20 17.39 -27.06 -2.56
C ARG A 20 17.91 -26.31 -3.81
N GLN A 21 17.06 -25.51 -4.44
CA GLN A 21 17.40 -24.74 -5.62
C GLN A 21 17.97 -23.39 -5.18
N THR A 22 19.28 -23.25 -5.23
CA THR A 22 19.97 -22.00 -4.84
C THR A 22 20.11 -21.04 -6.02
N SER A 23 20.30 -21.60 -7.22
CA SER A 23 20.38 -20.85 -8.48
C SER A 23 19.04 -20.20 -8.81
N GLY A 24 19.01 -18.87 -8.91
CA GLY A 24 17.82 -18.11 -9.29
C GLY A 24 16.78 -17.89 -8.18
N ALA A 25 17.01 -18.39 -6.96
CA ALA A 25 16.10 -18.22 -5.81
C ALA A 25 15.79 -16.74 -5.51
N ALA A 26 16.78 -15.86 -5.67
CA ALA A 26 16.61 -14.42 -5.49
C ALA A 26 15.69 -13.80 -6.56
N SER A 27 15.86 -14.19 -7.84
CA SER A 27 15.02 -13.72 -8.93
C SER A 27 13.58 -14.22 -8.79
N TYR A 28 13.41 -15.47 -8.40
CA TYR A 28 12.11 -16.06 -8.08
C TYR A 28 11.42 -15.30 -6.93
N SER A 29 12.13 -15.06 -5.82
CA SER A 29 11.56 -14.35 -4.67
C SER A 29 11.14 -12.91 -5.02
N LYS A 30 11.92 -12.22 -5.86
CA LYS A 30 11.57 -10.90 -6.39
C LYS A 30 10.32 -10.96 -7.26
N PHE A 31 10.22 -11.94 -8.15
CA PHE A 31 9.06 -12.14 -9.00
C PHE A 31 7.79 -12.42 -8.18
N VAL A 32 7.84 -13.39 -7.25
CA VAL A 32 6.71 -13.72 -6.37
C VAL A 32 6.30 -12.50 -5.54
N SER A 33 7.25 -11.77 -4.97
CA SER A 33 6.95 -10.58 -4.17
C SER A 33 6.24 -9.51 -4.99
N ARG A 34 6.68 -9.29 -6.24
CA ARG A 34 6.06 -8.32 -7.14
C ARG A 34 4.65 -8.73 -7.54
N GLU A 35 4.46 -9.97 -7.99
CA GLU A 35 3.16 -10.43 -8.46
C GLU A 35 2.16 -10.56 -7.31
N MET A 36 2.60 -11.01 -6.13
CA MET A 36 1.74 -11.04 -4.93
C MET A 36 1.38 -9.64 -4.44
N SER A 37 2.29 -8.67 -4.52
CA SER A 37 1.97 -7.28 -4.19
C SER A 37 0.89 -6.70 -5.11
N LYS A 38 0.90 -7.05 -6.41
CA LYS A 38 -0.17 -6.66 -7.34
C LYS A 38 -1.49 -7.33 -6.99
N ALA A 39 -1.48 -8.62 -6.67
CA ALA A 39 -2.69 -9.33 -6.26
C ALA A 39 -3.31 -8.71 -5.00
N GLU A 40 -2.50 -8.34 -4.00
CA GLU A 40 -2.97 -7.61 -2.82
C GLU A 40 -3.52 -6.23 -3.15
N ALA A 41 -2.87 -5.49 -4.06
CA ALA A 41 -3.35 -4.20 -4.51
C ALA A 41 -4.74 -4.31 -5.13
N LEU A 42 -4.94 -5.26 -6.05
CA LEU A 42 -6.24 -5.52 -6.68
C LEU A 42 -7.30 -5.89 -5.64
N LEU A 43 -6.95 -6.77 -4.70
CA LEU A 43 -7.88 -7.18 -3.65
C LEU A 43 -8.25 -6.00 -2.74
N LYS A 44 -7.32 -5.11 -2.42
CA LYS A 44 -7.60 -3.87 -1.67
C LYS A 44 -8.54 -2.93 -2.42
N VAL A 45 -8.39 -2.79 -3.74
CA VAL A 45 -9.31 -1.97 -4.56
C VAL A 45 -10.71 -2.59 -4.58
N ILE A 46 -10.84 -3.91 -4.72
CA ILE A 46 -12.16 -4.57 -4.69
C ILE A 46 -12.84 -4.44 -3.33
N LEU A 47 -12.06 -4.47 -2.25
CA LEU A 47 -12.56 -4.33 -0.87
C LEU A 47 -12.78 -2.87 -0.46
N SER A 48 -12.34 -1.89 -1.25
CA SER A 48 -12.49 -0.49 -0.88
C SER A 48 -13.96 -0.03 -0.97
N PRO A 49 -14.34 1.02 -0.23
CA PRO A 49 -15.58 1.74 -0.47
C PRO A 49 -15.67 2.19 -1.94
N VAL A 50 -16.90 2.32 -2.44
CA VAL A 50 -17.17 2.73 -3.83
C VAL A 50 -16.72 4.17 -4.06
N ASP A 51 -16.95 5.05 -3.09
CA ASP A 51 -16.63 6.47 -3.17
C ASP A 51 -15.12 6.74 -3.25
N SER A 52 -14.29 5.82 -2.75
CA SER A 52 -12.83 5.95 -2.71
C SER A 52 -12.09 4.94 -3.59
N VAL A 53 -12.81 4.21 -4.46
CA VAL A 53 -12.23 3.14 -5.29
C VAL A 53 -11.26 3.68 -6.34
N VAL A 54 -11.56 4.88 -6.86
CA VAL A 54 -10.72 5.60 -7.84
C VAL A 54 -9.38 5.99 -7.22
N ASP A 55 -9.40 6.60 -6.03
CA ASP A 55 -8.20 6.97 -5.29
C ASP A 55 -7.37 5.75 -4.90
N THR A 56 -8.04 4.69 -4.42
CA THR A 56 -7.39 3.44 -4.03
C THR A 56 -6.71 2.77 -5.23
N TYR A 57 -7.38 2.74 -6.38
CA TYR A 57 -6.81 2.20 -7.62
C TYR A 57 -5.57 2.95 -8.05
N ARG A 58 -5.61 4.28 -8.05
CA ARG A 58 -4.46 5.11 -8.44
C ARG A 58 -3.29 5.00 -7.50
N ALA A 59 -3.56 4.92 -6.19
CA ALA A 59 -2.51 4.79 -5.19
C ALA A 59 -1.80 3.43 -5.27
N LEU A 60 -2.53 2.36 -5.60
CA LEU A 60 -2.00 1.00 -5.56
C LEU A 60 -1.56 0.45 -6.93
N LEU A 61 -2.12 0.97 -8.02
CA LEU A 61 -1.84 0.58 -9.41
C LEU A 61 -1.61 1.82 -10.30
N PRO A 62 -0.50 2.55 -10.11
CA PRO A 62 -0.19 3.74 -10.91
C PRO A 62 0.03 3.41 -12.40
N GLU A 63 0.49 2.20 -12.70
CA GLU A 63 0.68 1.68 -14.06
C GLU A 63 -0.58 1.04 -14.64
N GLY A 64 -1.69 1.08 -13.90
CA GLY A 64 -2.93 0.40 -14.26
C GLY A 64 -3.65 1.10 -15.41
N THR A 65 -4.16 0.31 -16.36
CA THR A 65 -4.92 0.83 -17.51
C THR A 65 -6.39 1.08 -17.18
N PRO A 66 -7.11 1.95 -17.92
CA PRO A 66 -8.55 2.12 -17.73
C PRO A 66 -9.36 0.83 -17.94
N MET A 67 -8.91 -0.05 -18.85
CA MET A 67 -9.52 -1.36 -19.09
C MET A 67 -9.39 -2.31 -17.89
N GLU A 68 -8.25 -2.29 -17.19
CA GLU A 68 -8.07 -3.06 -15.96
C GLU A 68 -8.98 -2.55 -14.86
N PHE A 69 -9.10 -1.22 -14.71
CA PHE A 69 -10.03 -0.63 -13.75
C PHE A 69 -11.47 -1.05 -14.03
N GLN A 70 -11.91 -1.04 -15.29
CA GLN A 70 -13.24 -1.52 -15.67
C GLN A 70 -13.48 -2.97 -15.23
N ARG A 71 -12.51 -3.87 -15.49
CA ARG A 71 -12.59 -5.27 -15.03
C ARG A 71 -12.62 -5.41 -13.51
N ILE A 72 -11.92 -4.55 -12.78
CA ILE A 72 -11.95 -4.54 -11.31
C ILE A 72 -13.34 -4.14 -10.80
N LEU A 73 -13.98 -3.13 -11.41
CA LEU A 73 -15.34 -2.72 -11.03
C LEU A 73 -16.38 -3.81 -11.34
N GLU A 74 -16.20 -4.56 -12.44
CA GLU A 74 -17.02 -5.74 -12.75
C GLU A 74 -16.84 -6.84 -11.69
N LEU A 75 -15.59 -7.13 -11.31
CA LEU A 75 -15.28 -8.10 -10.25
C LEU A 75 -15.84 -7.67 -8.88
N LYS A 76 -15.90 -6.35 -8.63
CA LYS A 76 -16.53 -5.80 -7.42
C LYS A 76 -18.06 -5.98 -7.41
N GLY A 77 -18.69 -6.25 -8.55
CA GLY A 77 -20.13 -6.49 -8.67
C GLY A 77 -20.97 -5.21 -8.71
N LEU A 78 -20.40 -4.09 -9.17
CA LEU A 78 -21.13 -2.83 -9.29
C LEU A 78 -22.13 -2.85 -10.44
N LYS A 79 -23.22 -2.07 -10.30
CA LYS A 79 -24.19 -1.88 -11.39
C LYS A 79 -23.57 -1.03 -12.49
N LYS A 80 -23.97 -1.26 -13.74
CA LYS A 80 -23.47 -0.53 -14.92
C LYS A 80 -23.60 0.99 -14.79
N ALA A 81 -24.66 1.48 -14.14
CA ALA A 81 -24.87 2.91 -13.90
C ALA A 81 -23.79 3.51 -12.98
N ASP A 82 -23.52 2.84 -11.85
CA ASP A 82 -22.50 3.27 -10.89
C ASP A 82 -21.10 3.15 -11.50
N GLN A 83 -20.85 2.07 -12.23
CA GLN A 83 -19.58 1.85 -12.94
C GLN A 83 -19.28 2.97 -13.94
N GLN A 84 -20.28 3.42 -14.70
CA GLN A 84 -20.09 4.51 -15.66
C GLN A 84 -19.76 5.83 -14.96
N SER A 85 -20.45 6.14 -13.85
CA SER A 85 -20.17 7.34 -13.05
C SER A 85 -18.73 7.34 -12.50
N ILE A 86 -18.25 6.18 -12.05
CA ILE A 86 -16.90 6.02 -11.47
C ILE A 86 -15.82 6.05 -12.56
N LEU A 87 -16.09 5.52 -13.75
CA LEU A 87 -15.19 5.61 -14.90
C LEU A 87 -15.03 7.05 -15.40
N ASP A 88 -16.14 7.81 -15.42
CA ASP A 88 -16.12 9.23 -15.73
C ASP A 88 -15.28 10.01 -14.71
N ASP A 89 -15.40 9.69 -13.43
CA ASP A 89 -14.59 10.28 -12.35
C ASP A 89 -13.09 10.02 -12.54
N LEU A 90 -12.72 8.76 -12.84
CA LEU A 90 -11.33 8.39 -13.15
C LEU A 90 -10.76 9.21 -14.32
N ASN A 91 -11.55 9.45 -15.37
CA ASN A 91 -11.13 10.16 -16.57
C ASN A 91 -11.04 11.68 -16.34
N LYS A 92 -11.96 12.26 -15.57
CA LYS A 92 -11.95 13.68 -15.19
C LYS A 92 -10.75 14.03 -14.32
N HIS A 93 -10.39 13.14 -13.40
CA HIS A 93 -9.27 13.35 -12.49
C HIS A 93 -7.92 12.92 -13.09
N GLY A 94 -7.75 12.68 -14.41
CA GLY A 94 -6.52 12.15 -15.05
C GLY A 94 -5.20 12.65 -14.44
N PRO A 95 -4.10 11.85 -14.47
CA PRO A 95 -3.11 11.61 -13.40
C PRO A 95 -2.62 12.87 -12.65
N GLY A 96 -3.54 13.54 -11.97
CA GLY A 96 -3.27 14.57 -11.00
C GLY A 96 -3.00 13.83 -9.71
N ILE A 97 -1.74 13.80 -9.32
CA ILE A 97 -1.30 13.43 -7.98
C ILE A 97 -1.98 14.43 -7.04
N THR A 98 -3.22 14.15 -6.66
CA THR A 98 -3.85 14.78 -5.52
C THR A 98 -3.65 13.78 -4.40
N GLN A 99 -2.43 13.82 -3.88
CA GLN A 99 -2.15 13.44 -2.51
C GLN A 99 -3.33 13.97 -1.67
N PRO A 100 -4.02 13.14 -0.86
CA PRO A 100 -4.80 13.72 0.22
C PRO A 100 -3.78 14.51 1.01
N SER A 101 -3.88 15.84 0.91
CA SER A 101 -3.23 16.76 1.82
C SER A 101 -3.74 16.38 3.20
N VAL A 102 -3.02 15.46 3.84
CA VAL A 102 -2.97 15.36 5.28
C VAL A 102 -2.44 16.73 5.65
N VAL A 103 -3.34 17.67 5.90
CA VAL A 103 -3.01 18.91 6.56
C VAL A 103 -2.21 18.50 7.79
N PRO A 104 -0.89 18.74 7.85
CA PRO A 104 -0.24 18.71 9.13
C PRO A 104 -0.83 19.94 9.80
N SER A 105 -1.82 19.72 10.68
CA SER A 105 -2.20 20.72 11.66
C SER A 105 -0.89 21.22 12.24
N VAL A 106 -0.56 22.47 11.93
CA VAL A 106 0.63 23.15 12.44
C VAL A 106 0.52 23.09 13.94
N VAL A 107 1.19 22.10 14.53
CA VAL A 107 1.50 22.11 15.95
C VAL A 107 2.63 23.13 16.05
N PRO A 108 2.41 24.30 16.68
CA PRO A 108 3.51 25.22 16.88
C PRO A 108 4.57 24.48 17.70
N ALA A 109 5.80 24.48 17.19
CA ALA A 109 6.95 23.85 17.80
C ALA A 109 7.09 24.31 19.25
N ALA A 110 6.72 23.44 20.18
CA ALA A 110 7.04 23.62 21.59
C ALA A 110 8.57 23.44 21.73
N PRO A 111 9.29 24.42 22.31
CA PRO A 111 10.72 24.31 22.50
C PRO A 111 11.05 23.16 23.46
N LEU A 112 11.98 22.30 23.05
CA LEU A 112 12.54 21.22 23.85
C LEU A 112 13.08 21.79 25.19
N PRO A 113 12.74 21.21 26.35
CA PRO A 113 13.36 21.61 27.60
C PRO A 113 14.78 21.03 27.63
N LEU A 114 15.79 21.90 27.65
CA LEU A 114 17.18 21.56 27.96
C LEU A 114 17.31 21.14 29.43
N TYR A 115 16.83 19.96 29.79
CA TYR A 115 16.94 19.41 31.14
C TYR A 115 17.90 18.22 31.24
N LEU A 116 18.94 18.17 30.40
CA LEU A 116 20.01 17.18 30.54
C LEU A 116 21.40 17.75 30.86
N LEU A 117 21.54 19.06 31.12
CA LEU A 117 22.79 19.64 31.64
C LEU A 117 22.70 20.09 33.10
N GLN A 118 22.10 19.28 33.98
CA GLN A 118 22.21 19.54 35.42
C GLN A 118 22.31 18.25 36.23
N TYR A 119 23.39 17.51 36.05
CA TYR A 119 23.91 16.66 37.11
C TYR A 119 25.17 17.29 37.71
N PRO A 120 25.08 17.94 38.89
CA PRO A 120 26.25 18.22 39.68
C PRO A 120 26.63 16.94 40.45
N ILE A 121 27.53 16.12 39.93
CA ILE A 121 28.27 15.18 40.80
C ILE A 121 29.40 15.98 41.45
N ARG A 122 29.05 16.66 42.54
CA ARG A 122 30.01 17.14 43.53
C ARG A 122 30.10 16.09 44.64
N LEU A 123 31.22 15.37 44.55
CA LEU A 123 32.15 15.03 45.62
C LEU A 123 31.70 14.16 46.81
N GLN A 124 32.50 13.11 46.97
CA GLN A 124 33.12 12.61 48.21
C GLN A 124 32.35 11.56 49.02
N LEU A 125 32.98 10.40 49.22
CA LEU A 125 33.20 9.90 50.56
C LEU A 125 34.46 9.01 50.61
N ASP A 126 35.31 9.35 51.59
CA ASP A 126 36.39 8.60 52.26
C ASP A 126 37.09 7.43 51.55
#